data_AF-A0A531AMJ7-F1
#
_entry.id   AF-A0A531AMJ7-F1
#
_cell.length_a   1.000
_cell.length_b   1.000
_cell.length_c   1.000
_cell.angle_alpha   90.00
_cell.angle_beta   90.00
_cell.angle_gamma   90.00
#
_symmetry.space_group_name_H-M   'P 1'
#
loop_
_entity.id
_entity.type
_entity.pdbx_description
1 polymer ?
#
loop_
_entity_poly.entity_id
_entity_poly.type
_entity_poly.pdbx_seq_one_letter_code
_entity_poly.pdbx_strand_id
1 'polypeptide(L)' 'RWVYSKLRNFRAGIEAGVSCLKRAFGLDRCTWRGLDHFKTYVWSSVVAYNLALFARLKSN' A
#
# COMPACT_ATOMS: atom_id res chain seq x y z
N ARG A 1 -22.03 -0.26 -20.41
CA ARG A 1 -22.22 -0.14 -18.95
C ARG A 1 -21.26 -1.00 -18.09
N TRP A 2 -20.61 -2.05 -18.62
CA TRP A 2 -19.68 -2.90 -17.86
C TRP A 2 -18.26 -2.29 -17.67
N VAL A 3 -17.75 -1.59 -18.69
CA VAL A 3 -16.41 -0.97 -18.66
C VAL A 3 -16.27 0.02 -17.50
N TYR A 4 -17.26 0.88 -17.28
CA TYR A 4 -17.28 1.82 -16.15
C TYR A 4 -17.26 1.11 -14.79
N SER A 5 -18.02 0.01 -14.64
CA SER A 5 -18.04 -0.78 -13.41
C SER A 5 -16.67 -1.42 -13.15
N LYS A 6 -16.01 -1.93 -14.19
CA LYS A 6 -14.65 -2.49 -14.10
C LYS A 6 -13.64 -1.43 -13.65
N LEU A 7 -13.67 -0.23 -14.24
CA LEU A 7 -12.78 0.87 -13.85
C LEU A 7 -13.03 1.34 -12.41
N ARG A 8 -14.30 1.38 -11.97
CA ARG A 8 -14.64 1.71 -10.58
C ARG A 8 -14.10 0.67 -9.60
N ASN A 9 -14.25 -0.63 -9.92
CA ASN A 9 -13.74 -1.70 -9.07
C ASN A 9 -12.20 -1.70 -9.02
N PHE A 10 -11.54 -1.38 -10.12
CA PHE A 10 -10.09 -1.17 -10.14
C PHE A 10 -9.67 -0.03 -9.20
N ARG A 11 -10.34 1.13 -9.30
CA ARG A 11 -10.06 2.28 -8.43
C ARG A 11 -10.27 1.93 -6.95
N ALA A 12 -11.38 1.26 -6.64
CA ALA A 12 -11.67 0.79 -5.29
C ALA A 12 -10.58 -0.16 -4.75
N GLY A 13 -10.02 -1.02 -5.61
CA GLY A 13 -8.88 -1.88 -5.26
C GLY A 13 -7.62 -1.08 -4.91
N ILE A 14 -7.30 -0.03 -5.67
CA ILE A 14 -6.17 0.87 -5.37
C ILE A 14 -6.42 1.62 -4.06
N GLU A 15 -7.62 2.19 -3.87
CA GLU A 15 -8.02 2.89 -2.64
C GLU A 15 -7.92 1.96 -1.41
N ALA A 16 -8.31 0.70 -1.55
CA ALA A 16 -8.19 -0.32 -0.50
C ALA A 16 -6.72 -0.64 -0.17
N GLY A 17 -5.86 -0.78 -1.18
CA GLY A 17 -4.42 -1.01 -0.98
C GLY A 17 -3.75 0.15 -0.23
N VAL A 18 -4.05 1.40 -0.63
CA VAL A 18 -3.55 2.60 0.05
C VAL A 18 -4.08 2.69 1.48
N SER A 19 -5.35 2.34 1.72
CA SER A 19 -5.92 2.30 3.07
C SER A 19 -5.20 1.29 3.96
N CYS A 20 -4.90 0.09 3.44
CA CYS A 20 -4.16 -0.94 4.15
C CYS A 20 -2.73 -0.50 4.49
N LEU A 21 -2.02 0.10 3.53
CA LEU A 21 -0.68 0.67 3.72
C LEU A 21 -0.64 1.68 4.88
N LYS A 22 -1.59 2.62 4.91
CA LYS A 22 -1.67 3.64 5.97
C LYS A 22 -1.99 3.05 7.34
N ARG A 23 -2.93 2.10 7.41
CA ARG A 23 -3.46 1.59 8.69
C ARG A 23 -2.65 0.45 9.28
N ALA A 24 -2.17 -0.48 8.46
CA ALA A 24 -1.52 -1.71 8.92
C ALA A 24 0.01 -1.68 8.79
N PHE A 25 0.55 -0.97 7.80
CA PHE A 25 1.99 -0.92 7.52
C PHE A 25 2.63 0.42 7.93
N GLY A 26 1.88 1.23 8.67
CA GLY A 26 2.37 2.43 9.32
C GLY A 26 2.82 3.53 8.37
N LEU A 27 2.31 3.58 7.13
CA LEU A 27 2.53 4.70 6.21
C LEU A 27 1.68 5.90 6.64
N ASP A 28 2.04 6.52 7.76
CA ASP A 28 1.36 7.71 8.31
C ASP A 28 2.33 8.91 8.26
N ARG A 29 2.12 9.91 9.12
CA ARG A 29 3.01 11.06 9.25
C ARG A 29 4.38 10.56 9.67
N CYS A 30 5.34 10.67 8.76
CA CYS A 30 6.73 10.38 9.04
C CYS A 30 7.24 11.30 10.14
N THR A 31 7.63 10.72 11.27
CA THR A 31 8.25 11.43 12.40
C THR A 31 9.77 11.53 12.26
N TRP A 32 10.35 10.88 11.25
CA TRP A 32 11.78 10.82 11.05
C TRP A 32 12.28 12.10 10.38
N ARG A 33 13.37 12.66 10.88
CA ARG A 33 13.92 13.93 10.38
C ARG A 33 14.87 13.65 9.22
N GLY A 34 14.78 14.45 8.16
CA GLY A 34 15.68 14.35 7.00
C GLY A 34 15.08 13.56 5.84
N LEU A 35 15.46 13.96 4.61
CA LEU A 35 14.89 13.42 3.38
C LEU A 35 15.22 11.93 3.17
N ASP A 36 16.44 11.53 3.52
CA ASP A 36 16.87 10.13 3.44
C ASP A 36 16.04 9.21 4.34
N HIS A 37 15.85 9.64 5.59
CA HIS A 37 15.01 8.94 6.54
C HIS A 37 13.54 8.90 6.09
N PHE A 38 13.01 9.96 5.50
CA PHE A 38 11.68 9.95 4.89
C PHE A 38 11.58 8.93 3.76
N LYS A 39 12.55 8.88 2.85
CA LYS A 39 12.59 7.90 1.76
C LYS A 39 12.61 6.47 2.31
N THR A 40 13.46 6.21 3.30
CA THR A 40 13.60 4.90 3.96
C THR A 40 12.32 4.49 4.68
N TYR A 41 11.66 5.42 5.38
CA TYR A 41 10.37 5.19 6.02
C TYR A 41 9.31 4.75 5.01
N VAL A 42 9.13 5.50 3.92
CA VAL A 42 8.16 5.15 2.86
C VAL A 42 8.52 3.80 2.23
N TRP A 43 9.80 3.56 1.94
CA TRP A 43 10.27 2.30 1.36
C TRP A 43 9.95 1.10 2.24
N SER A 44 10.23 1.20 3.55
CA SER A 44 9.99 0.13 4.50
C SER A 44 8.52 -0.27 4.58
N SER A 45 7.60 0.71 4.63
CA SER A 45 6.15 0.45 4.63
C SER A 45 5.68 -0.21 3.33
N VAL A 46 6.15 0.27 2.17
CA VAL A 46 5.78 -0.29 0.87
C VAL A 46 6.31 -1.71 0.68
N VAL A 47 7.56 -1.98 1.06
CA VAL A 47 8.14 -3.33 0.98
C VAL A 47 7.42 -4.30 1.89
N ALA A 48 7.13 -3.91 3.14
CA ALA A 48 6.42 -4.76 4.09
C ALA A 48 5.02 -5.15 3.57
N TYR A 49 4.29 -4.19 3.00
CA TYR A 49 2.98 -4.46 2.37
C TYR A 49 3.08 -5.44 1.20
N ASN A 50 4.03 -5.22 0.29
CA ASN A 50 4.22 -6.09 -0.86
C ASN A 50 4.65 -7.50 -0.44
N LEU A 51 5.52 -7.63 0.56
CA LEU A 51 5.94 -8.93 1.08
C LEU A 51 4.76 -9.72 1.65
N ALA A 52 3.89 -9.05 2.43
CA ALA A 52 2.66 -9.66 2.95
C ALA A 52 1.71 -10.08 1.83
N LEU A 53 1.57 -9.26 0.78
CA LEU A 53 0.79 -9.60 -0.41
C LEU A 53 1.36 -10.84 -1.13
N PHE A 54 2.67 -10.89 -1.35
CA PHE A 54 3.33 -12.04 -1.97
C PHE A 54 3.16 -13.32 -1.15
N ALA A 55 3.31 -13.25 0.18
CA ALA A 55 3.09 -14.39 1.06
C ALA A 55 1.65 -14.94 0.93
N ARG A 56 0.66 -14.05 0.89
CA ARG A 56 -0.75 -14.42 0.70
C ARG A 56 -1.01 -15.06 -0.66
N LEU A 57 -0.43 -14.51 -1.74
CA LEU A 57 -0.59 -15.03 -3.10
C LEU A 57 0.11 -16.38 -3.29
N LYS A 58 1.22 -16.63 -2.60
CA LYS A 58 1.95 -17.90 -2.67
C LYS A 58 1.32 -19.01 -1.82
N SER A 59 0.59 -18.64 -0.77
CA SER A 59 -0.13 -19.58 0.09
C SER A 59 -1.45 -20.10 -0.52
N ASN A 60 -1.87 -19.58 -1.66
CA ASN A 60 -3.13 -19.88 -2.34
C ASN A 60 -2.87 -20.41 -3.75
#